data_AF-A0A2N3B6T1-F1
#
_entry.id   AF-A0A2N3B6T1-F1
#
_cell.length_a   1.000
_cell.length_b   1.000
_cell.length_c   1.000
_cell.angle_alpha   90.00
_cell.angle_beta   90.00
_cell.angle_gamma   90.00
#
_symmetry.space_group_name_H-M   'P 1'
#
loop_
_entity.id
_entity.type
_entity.pdbx_description
1 polymer ?
#
loop_
_entity_poly.entity_id
_entity_poly.type
_entity_poly.pdbx_seq_one_letter_code
_entity_poly.pdbx_strand_id
1 'polypeptide(L)'
;MREVAYNFAYLDEQTKRMIRRAILKGVAVPGYQVPFASREMPMPYGWGTGGVQLTAACLVPEDSLKVIDQGADDTTNAVSIRKFFQRTAGVAVTEATAEATLIQTRHRIPETPLTEGQILVYQ
;
A
#
# COMPACT_ATOMS: atom_id res chain seq x y z
N MET A 1 26.16 5.15 -10.07
CA MET A 1 26.04 4.22 -8.92
C MET A 1 24.95 3.22 -9.32
N ARG A 2 25.22 1.91 -9.38
CA ARG A 2 24.23 0.93 -9.83
C ARG A 2 23.01 1.01 -8.89
N GLU A 3 21.85 1.40 -9.42
CA GLU A 3 20.59 1.26 -8.70
C GLU A 3 20.44 -0.21 -8.33
N VAL A 4 20.43 -0.51 -7.03
CA VAL A 4 20.05 -1.84 -6.57
C VAL A 4 18.61 -2.03 -7.00
N ALA A 5 18.39 -2.84 -8.04
CA ALA A 5 17.06 -3.17 -8.52
C ALA A 5 16.37 -4.02 -7.44
N TYR A 6 15.60 -3.38 -6.57
CA TYR A 6 14.65 -4.07 -5.73
C TYR A 6 13.64 -4.79 -6.63
N ASN A 7 13.03 -5.88 -6.14
CA ASN A 7 11.82 -6.39 -6.78
C ASN A 7 10.77 -5.29 -6.83
N PHE A 8 9.88 -5.33 -7.82
CA PHE A 8 8.78 -4.39 -7.94
C PHE A 8 8.04 -4.27 -6.60
N ALA A 9 7.86 -3.06 -6.09
CA ALA A 9 7.26 -2.79 -4.79
C ALA A 9 7.99 -3.46 -3.60
N TYR A 10 9.32 -3.61 -3.70
CA TYR A 10 10.26 -4.06 -2.67
C TYR A 10 10.19 -5.54 -2.28
N LEU A 11 8.99 -6.07 -2.01
CA LEU A 11 8.83 -7.45 -1.53
C LEU A 11 9.16 -8.48 -2.63
N ASP A 12 9.73 -9.61 -2.22
CA ASP A 12 9.86 -10.77 -3.08
C ASP A 12 8.51 -11.44 -3.39
N GLU A 13 8.47 -12.21 -4.47
CA GLU A 13 7.26 -12.86 -4.93
C GLU A 13 6.73 -13.94 -3.98
N GLN A 14 7.58 -14.55 -3.13
CA GLN A 14 7.12 -15.53 -2.15
C GLN A 14 6.31 -14.82 -1.04
N THR A 15 6.82 -13.69 -0.55
CA THR A 15 6.18 -12.86 0.47
C THR A 15 4.88 -12.29 -0.07
N LYS A 16 4.88 -11.70 -1.28
CA LYS A 16 3.64 -11.25 -1.94
C LYS A 16 2.64 -12.39 -2.10
N ARG A 17 3.06 -13.57 -2.56
CA ARG A 17 2.17 -14.73 -2.73
C ARG A 17 1.54 -15.16 -1.41
N MET A 18 2.27 -15.08 -0.31
CA MET A 18 1.75 -15.38 1.04
C MET A 18 0.73 -14.33 1.48
N ILE A 19 1.05 -13.04 1.34
CA ILE A 19 0.13 -11.94 1.66
C ILE A 19 -1.15 -12.02 0.82
N ARG A 20 -1.04 -12.26 -0.48
CA ARG A 20 -2.19 -12.42 -1.40
C ARG A 20 -3.12 -13.55 -0.95
N ARG A 21 -2.59 -14.69 -0.48
CA ARG A 21 -3.43 -15.76 0.11
C ARG A 21 -4.14 -15.30 1.38
N ALA A 22 -3.48 -14.52 2.24
CA ALA A 22 -4.10 -13.97 3.43
C ALA A 22 -5.22 -12.96 3.09
N ILE A 23 -4.98 -12.09 2.10
CA ILE A 23 -6.01 -11.16 1.58
C ILE A 23 -7.22 -11.93 1.08
N LEU A 24 -7.04 -12.96 0.23
CA LEU A 24 -8.15 -13.78 -0.27
C LEU A 24 -8.94 -14.46 0.85
N LYS A 25 -8.27 -14.90 1.93
CA LYS A 25 -8.94 -15.44 3.12
C LYS A 25 -9.72 -14.37 3.88
N GLY A 26 -9.19 -13.16 4.00
CA GLY A 26 -9.86 -12.03 4.65
C GLY A 26 -11.12 -11.60 3.89
N VAL A 27 -11.06 -11.59 2.56
CA VAL A 27 -12.22 -11.33 1.70
C VAL A 27 -13.28 -12.42 1.86
N ALA A 28 -12.87 -13.69 1.91
CA ALA A 28 -13.79 -14.82 2.07
C ALA A 28 -14.43 -14.92 3.47
N VAL A 29 -13.83 -14.30 4.49
CA VAL A 29 -14.33 -14.30 5.88
C VAL A 29 -14.29 -12.87 6.43
N PRO A 30 -15.25 -12.00 6.06
CA PRO A 30 -15.24 -10.58 6.43
C PRO A 30 -15.16 -10.37 7.95
N GLY A 31 -14.24 -9.50 8.38
CA GLY A 31 -14.03 -9.16 9.79
C GLY A 31 -13.13 -10.13 10.57
N TYR A 32 -12.78 -11.30 10.01
CA TYR A 32 -11.81 -12.19 10.62
C TYR A 32 -10.38 -11.69 10.40
N GLN A 33 -9.60 -11.64 11.49
CA GLN A 33 -8.20 -11.24 11.46
C GLN A 33 -7.34 -12.40 11.00
N VAL A 34 -7.02 -12.45 9.71
CA VAL A 34 -6.15 -13.50 9.13
C VAL A 34 -4.71 -13.25 9.55
N PRO A 35 -4.06 -14.17 10.28
CA PRO A 35 -2.65 -14.07 10.58
C PRO A 35 -1.81 -14.19 9.30
N PHE A 36 -0.79 -13.36 9.14
CA PHE A 36 0.19 -13.48 8.06
C PHE A 36 1.60 -13.19 8.59
N ALA A 37 2.60 -13.79 7.95
CA ALA A 37 3.99 -13.65 8.36
C ALA A 37 4.59 -12.33 7.83
N SER A 38 4.44 -11.26 8.62
CA SER A 38 5.06 -9.95 8.33
C SER A 38 6.57 -10.06 8.14
N ARG A 39 7.12 -9.22 7.27
CA ARG A 39 8.56 -9.01 7.10
C ARG A 39 8.99 -7.67 7.67
N GLU A 40 10.28 -7.56 7.94
CA GLU A 40 10.89 -6.26 8.22
C GLU A 40 10.81 -5.39 6.96
N MET A 41 10.44 -4.13 7.17
CA MET A 41 10.33 -3.12 6.15
C MET A 41 11.33 -2.00 6.46
N PRO A 42 11.72 -1.16 5.49
CA PRO A 42 12.60 -0.01 5.73
C PRO A 42 11.86 1.15 6.42
N MET A 43 11.06 0.82 7.43
CA MET A 43 10.34 1.71 8.33
C MET A 43 10.03 0.97 9.64
N PRO A 44 10.06 1.64 10.82
CA PRO A 44 9.83 0.96 12.09
C PRO A 44 8.42 0.36 12.21
N TYR A 45 8.28 -0.70 13.01
CA TYR A 45 6.96 -1.17 13.42
C TYR A 45 6.17 -0.04 14.10
N GLY A 46 4.87 0.02 13.86
CA GLY A 46 3.99 1.13 14.30
C GLY A 46 3.88 2.29 13.30
N TRP A 47 4.69 2.32 12.24
CA TRP A 47 4.63 3.31 11.17
C TRP A 47 3.92 2.80 9.91
N GLY A 48 2.94 1.90 10.07
CA GLY A 48 2.12 1.42 8.95
C GLY A 48 2.70 0.28 8.12
N THR A 49 3.66 -0.50 8.66
CA THR A 49 4.32 -1.61 7.94
C THR A 49 3.33 -2.66 7.40
N GLY A 50 2.20 -2.88 8.06
CA GLY A 50 1.13 -3.76 7.57
C GLY A 50 0.49 -3.22 6.29
N GLY A 51 0.05 -1.97 6.30
CA GLY A 51 -0.52 -1.30 5.12
C GLY A 51 0.46 -1.21 3.95
N VAL A 52 1.75 -1.00 4.22
CA VAL A 52 2.79 -1.00 3.16
C VAL A 52 2.97 -2.40 2.57
N GLN A 53 2.97 -3.46 3.38
CA GLN A 53 3.08 -4.82 2.86
C GLN A 53 1.86 -5.24 2.02
N LEU A 54 0.66 -4.84 2.44
CA LEU A 54 -0.57 -5.06 1.67
C LEU A 54 -0.51 -4.30 0.34
N THR A 55 -0.15 -3.02 0.37
CA THR A 55 0.01 -2.19 -0.83
C THR A 55 1.03 -2.78 -1.80
N ALA A 56 2.19 -3.21 -1.30
CA ALA A 56 3.22 -3.87 -2.11
C ALA A 56 2.76 -5.19 -2.75
N ALA A 57 1.84 -5.91 -2.12
CA ALA A 57 1.30 -7.16 -2.63
C ALA A 57 0.15 -6.94 -3.64
N CYS A 58 -0.55 -5.81 -3.55
CA CYS A 58 -1.69 -5.46 -4.43
C CYS A 58 -1.28 -4.67 -5.67
N LEU A 59 -0.26 -3.80 -5.57
CA LEU A 59 0.15 -2.92 -6.66
C LEU A 59 0.47 -3.69 -7.95
N VAL A 60 0.10 -3.07 -9.07
CA VAL A 60 0.53 -3.40 -10.44
C VAL A 60 1.15 -2.17 -11.11
N PRO A 61 1.94 -2.33 -12.20
CA PRO A 61 2.63 -1.20 -12.84
C PRO A 61 1.72 -0.08 -13.34
N GLU A 62 0.47 -0.40 -13.67
CA GLU A 62 -0.52 0.53 -14.22
C GLU A 62 -1.25 1.35 -13.14
N ASP A 63 -1.00 1.08 -11.85
CA ASP A 63 -1.68 1.75 -10.76
C ASP A 63 -1.30 3.23 -10.62
N SER A 64 -2.27 4.01 -10.14
CA SER A 64 -2.10 5.37 -9.65
C SER A 64 -2.29 5.37 -8.13
N LEU A 65 -1.19 5.56 -7.39
CA LEU A 65 -1.15 5.45 -5.94
C LEU A 65 -1.40 6.80 -5.26
N LYS A 66 -2.40 6.84 -4.37
CA LYS A 66 -2.58 7.93 -3.38
C LYS A 66 -2.19 7.43 -2.00
N VAL A 67 -1.48 8.27 -1.23
CA VAL A 67 -1.12 7.94 0.16
C VAL A 67 -1.47 9.12 1.05
N ILE A 68 -2.26 8.87 2.10
CA ILE A 68 -2.69 9.89 3.06
C ILE A 68 -2.45 9.43 4.50
N ASP A 69 -2.12 10.37 5.38
CA ASP A 69 -2.12 10.20 6.83
C ASP A 69 -2.90 11.36 7.45
N GLN A 70 -3.82 11.08 8.38
CA GLN A 70 -4.79 12.05 8.91
C GLN A 70 -5.64 12.76 7.83
N GLY A 71 -5.73 12.18 6.64
CA GLY A 71 -6.44 12.76 5.50
C GLY A 71 -5.59 13.70 4.63
N ALA A 72 -4.30 13.86 4.93
CA ALA A 72 -3.40 14.74 4.20
C ALA A 72 -2.26 13.96 3.51
N ASP A 73 -1.96 14.35 2.27
CA ASP A 73 -0.94 13.74 1.40
C ASP A 73 0.49 14.19 1.75
N ASP A 74 0.66 15.30 2.46
CA ASP A 74 1.92 16.01 2.71
C ASP A 74 2.51 15.74 4.10
N THR A 75 1.84 14.93 4.93
CA THR A 75 2.38 14.48 6.21
C THR A 75 3.69 13.68 6.00
N THR A 76 4.57 13.71 6.99
CA THR A 76 5.88 13.05 6.92
C THR A 76 5.76 11.56 6.57
N ASN A 77 4.79 10.87 7.16
CA ASN A 77 4.57 9.44 6.92
C ASN A 77 4.01 9.18 5.51
N ALA A 78 3.00 9.96 5.08
CA ALA A 78 2.42 9.81 3.73
C ALA A 78 3.47 10.09 2.64
N VAL A 79 4.25 11.15 2.79
CA VAL A 79 5.36 11.50 1.87
C VAL A 79 6.42 10.39 1.84
N SER A 80 6.78 9.84 3.00
CA SER A 80 7.77 8.76 3.10
C SER A 80 7.32 7.51 2.35
N ILE A 81 6.08 7.05 2.61
CA ILE A 81 5.51 5.86 1.97
C ILE A 81 5.32 6.06 0.46
N ARG A 82 4.83 7.24 0.04
CA ARG A 82 4.67 7.56 -1.38
C ARG A 82 6.01 7.54 -2.11
N LYS A 83 7.04 8.21 -1.57
CA LYS A 83 8.40 8.20 -2.13
C LYS A 83 9.00 6.80 -2.15
N PHE A 84 8.72 5.98 -1.15
CA PHE A 84 9.16 4.58 -1.11
C PHE A 84 8.59 3.79 -2.30
N PHE A 85 7.30 3.90 -2.61
CA PHE A 85 6.70 3.21 -3.75
C PHE A 85 7.08 3.82 -5.10
N GLN A 86 7.24 5.14 -5.19
CA GLN A 86 7.81 5.77 -6.39
C GLN A 86 9.19 5.20 -6.71
N ARG A 87 10.04 5.00 -5.69
CA ARG A 87 11.39 4.45 -5.86
C ARG A 87 11.41 2.95 -6.15
N THR A 88 10.52 2.17 -5.56
CA THR A 88 10.58 0.69 -5.60
C THR A 88 9.63 0.05 -6.61
N ALA A 89 8.60 0.76 -7.04
CA ALA A 89 7.60 0.29 -7.99
C ALA A 89 7.51 1.16 -9.24
N GLY A 90 7.89 2.45 -9.17
CA GLY A 90 7.82 3.37 -10.31
C GLY A 90 6.39 3.66 -10.79
N VAL A 91 5.39 3.39 -9.95
CA VAL A 91 3.97 3.64 -10.24
C VAL A 91 3.65 5.14 -10.26
N ALA A 92 2.59 5.50 -10.99
CA ALA A 92 2.07 6.86 -10.96
C ALA A 92 1.58 7.20 -9.54
N VAL A 93 1.61 8.48 -9.19
CA VAL A 93 1.06 8.96 -7.91
C VAL A 93 0.14 10.14 -8.15
N THR A 94 -0.89 10.24 -7.32
CA THR A 94 -1.85 11.35 -7.37
C THR A 94 -2.26 11.77 -5.96
N GLU A 95 -2.64 13.03 -5.81
CA GLU A 95 -3.29 13.57 -4.62
C GLU A 95 -4.82 13.64 -4.81
N ALA A 96 -5.33 13.39 -6.02
CA ALA A 96 -6.75 13.36 -6.31
C ALA A 96 -7.35 11.98 -6.03
N THR A 97 -8.29 11.88 -5.08
CA THR A 97 -8.95 10.62 -4.72
C THR A 97 -9.61 9.94 -5.93
N ALA A 98 -10.22 10.70 -6.84
CA ALA A 98 -10.92 10.15 -8.00
C ALA A 98 -9.98 9.55 -9.07
N GLU A 99 -8.69 9.88 -9.04
CA GLU A 99 -7.69 9.40 -10.00
C GLU A 99 -6.87 8.22 -9.47
N ALA A 100 -7.02 7.89 -8.19
CA ALA A 100 -6.26 6.82 -7.56
C ALA A 100 -6.90 5.45 -7.86
N THR A 101 -6.10 4.45 -8.19
CA THR A 101 -6.57 3.05 -8.26
C THR A 101 -6.34 2.33 -6.93
N LEU A 102 -5.31 2.73 -6.18
CA LEU A 102 -5.02 2.26 -4.83
C LEU A 102 -4.77 3.46 -3.91
N ILE A 103 -5.45 3.47 -2.76
CA ILE A 103 -5.30 4.48 -1.72
C ILE A 103 -4.79 3.80 -0.45
N GLN A 104 -3.60 4.16 0.00
CA GLN A 104 -3.11 3.76 1.33
C GLN A 104 -3.39 4.88 2.32
N THR A 105 -4.12 4.58 3.39
CA THR A 105 -4.56 5.58 4.37
C THR A 105 -4.19 5.22 5.80
N ARG A 106 -3.91 6.24 6.60
CA ARG A 106 -3.90 6.16 8.05
C ARG A 106 -4.96 7.06 8.66
N HIS A 107 -5.88 6.44 9.41
CA HIS A 107 -6.94 7.05 10.22
C HIS A 107 -8.11 7.75 9.48
N ARG A 108 -8.12 7.85 8.14
CA ARG A 108 -9.19 8.55 7.42
C ARG A 108 -9.69 7.80 6.20
N ILE A 109 -10.98 7.98 5.91
CA ILE A 109 -11.57 7.69 4.60
C ILE A 109 -11.63 9.03 3.87
N PRO A 110 -11.30 9.10 2.56
CA PRO A 110 -11.52 10.32 1.78
C PRO A 110 -12.99 10.74 1.80
N GLU A 111 -13.25 12.05 1.81
CA GLU A 111 -14.62 12.59 1.71
C GLU A 111 -15.20 12.41 0.30
N THR A 112 -14.34 12.46 -0.73
CA THR A 112 -14.72 12.09 -2.10
C THR A 112 -15.15 10.62 -2.12
N PRO A 113 -16.38 10.30 -2.56
CA PRO A 113 -16.85 8.93 -2.63
C PRO A 113 -15.93 8.05 -3.47
N LEU A 114 -15.67 6.84 -2.98
CA LEU A 114 -14.91 5.84 -3.72
C LEU A 114 -15.77 5.23 -4.82
N THR A 115 -15.09 4.76 -5.86
CA THR A 115 -15.68 4.17 -7.06
C THR A 115 -15.26 2.72 -7.21
N GLU A 116 -15.98 1.98 -8.06
CA GLU A 116 -15.65 0.60 -8.37
C GLU A 116 -14.23 0.50 -8.94
N GLY A 117 -13.50 -0.56 -8.55
CA GLY A 117 -12.12 -0.78 -8.96
C GLY A 117 -11.07 -0.11 -8.07
N GLN A 118 -11.45 0.82 -7.19
CA GLN A 118 -10.52 1.39 -6.22
C GLN A 118 -10.29 0.46 -5.03
N ILE A 119 -9.03 0.35 -4.59
CA ILE A 119 -8.65 -0.40 -3.38
C ILE A 119 -8.23 0.59 -2.29
N LEU A 120 -8.91 0.55 -1.14
CA LEU A 120 -8.52 1.32 0.06
C LEU A 120 -7.81 0.40 1.07
N VAL A 121 -6.55 0.68 1.36
CA VAL A 121 -5.70 -0.05 2.31
C VAL A 121 -5.54 0.78 3.58
N TYR A 122 -6.04 0.26 4.71
CA TYR A 122 -5.86 0.87 6.03
C TYR A 122 -4.56 0.42 6.70
N GLN A 123 -3.86 1.36 7.32
CA GLN A 123 -2.76 1.11 8.25
C GLN A 123 -3.25 0.72 9.63
#